data_AF-A0A2G7H1N7-F1
#
_entry.id   AF-A0A2G7H1N7-F1
#
_cell.length_a   1.000
_cell.length_b   1.000
_cell.length_c   1.000
_cell.angle_alpha   90.00
_cell.angle_beta   90.00
_cell.angle_gamma   90.00
#
_symmetry.space_group_name_H-M   'P 1'
#
loop_
_entity.id
_entity.type
_entity.pdbx_description
1 polymer ?
#
loop_
_entity_poly.entity_id
_entity_poly.type
_entity_poly.pdbx_seq_one_letter_code
_entity_poly.pdbx_strand_id
1 'polypeptide(L)'
;MNAGEISDRIAQNLKARLEQSGEHLQVKDVNGEHVGTVDHLDGERVKLTKNDSADGQHHYLDLAQVESVDDVAVYLNVERGVIA
;
A
#
# COMPACT_ATOMS: atom_id res chain seq x y z
N MET A 1 -20.00 11.07 -2.89
CA MET A 1 -18.87 10.14 -2.68
C MET A 1 -17.92 10.86 -1.75
N ASN A 2 -17.91 10.48 -0.48
CA ASN A 2 -16.98 11.04 0.50
C ASN A 2 -15.65 10.28 0.41
N ALA A 3 -14.53 10.95 0.70
CA ALA A 3 -13.20 10.35 0.61
C ALA A 3 -13.06 9.03 1.41
N GLY A 4 -13.75 8.92 2.56
CA GLY A 4 -13.75 7.70 3.37
C GLY A 4 -14.40 6.48 2.71
N GLU A 5 -15.41 6.66 1.85
CA GLU A 5 -16.05 5.54 1.14
C GLU A 5 -15.13 4.94 0.06
N ILE A 6 -14.20 5.75 -0.46
CA ILE A 6 -13.23 5.34 -1.47
C ILE A 6 -12.11 4.53 -0.82
N SER A 7 -11.57 5.04 0.29
CA SER A 7 -10.52 4.35 1.06
C SER A 7 -10.98 3.00 1.58
N ASP A 8 -12.21 2.87 2.10
CA ASP A 8 -12.75 1.59 2.59
C ASP A 8 -12.80 0.53 1.46
N ARG A 9 -13.23 0.91 0.26
CA ARG A 9 -13.27 -0.02 -0.89
C ARG A 9 -11.88 -0.47 -1.33
N ILE A 10 -10.90 0.44 -1.31
CA ILE A 10 -9.50 0.11 -1.60
C ILE A 10 -8.96 -0.83 -0.52
N ALA A 11 -9.24 -0.55 0.76
CA ALA A 11 -8.89 -1.40 1.89
C ALA A 11 -9.40 -2.83 1.69
N GLN A 12 -10.69 -2.95 1.38
CA GLN A 12 -11.36 -4.23 1.18
C GLN A 12 -10.77 -5.00 0.00
N ASN A 13 -10.48 -4.30 -1.11
CA ASN A 13 -9.84 -4.90 -2.27
C ASN A 13 -8.44 -5.41 -1.92
N LEU A 14 -7.61 -4.55 -1.34
CA LEU A 14 -6.24 -4.89 -0.94
C LEU A 14 -6.20 -6.07 0.03
N LYS A 15 -7.05 -6.04 1.06
CA LYS A 15 -7.18 -7.14 2.03
C LYS A 15 -7.57 -8.45 1.36
N ALA A 16 -8.60 -8.44 0.51
CA ALA A 16 -9.04 -9.64 -0.18
C ALA A 16 -7.94 -10.23 -1.07
N ARG A 17 -7.12 -9.39 -1.71
CA ARG A 17 -5.98 -9.83 -2.52
C ARG A 17 -4.89 -10.48 -1.69
N LEU A 18 -4.51 -9.86 -0.58
CA LEU A 18 -3.51 -10.41 0.36
C LEU A 18 -3.96 -11.78 0.89
N GLU A 19 -5.26 -11.94 1.19
CA GLU A 19 -5.84 -13.20 1.67
C GLU A 19 -5.97 -14.26 0.55
N GLN A 20 -6.20 -13.86 -0.71
CA GLN A 20 -6.40 -14.80 -1.82
C GLN A 20 -5.10 -15.33 -2.43
N SER A 21 -4.11 -14.47 -2.67
CA SER A 21 -2.88 -14.88 -3.35
C SER A 21 -1.79 -15.35 -2.38
N GLY A 22 -1.82 -14.92 -1.12
CA GLY A 22 -0.72 -15.17 -0.16
C GLY A 22 0.61 -14.56 -0.59
N GLU A 23 0.63 -13.81 -1.70
CA GLU A 23 1.77 -13.11 -2.25
C GLU A 23 1.70 -11.64 -1.86
N HIS A 24 2.85 -11.08 -1.49
CA HIS A 24 2.96 -9.68 -1.11
C HIS A 24 2.87 -8.79 -2.35
N LEU A 25 2.04 -7.74 -2.30
CA LEU A 25 1.87 -6.79 -3.40
C LEU A 25 2.96 -5.72 -3.36
N GLN A 26 3.55 -5.40 -4.51
CA GLN A 26 4.53 -4.32 -4.59
C GLN A 26 3.84 -2.97 -4.36
N VAL A 27 4.55 -2.00 -3.81
CA VAL A 27 4.05 -0.64 -3.64
C VAL A 27 4.90 0.30 -4.47
N LYS A 28 4.23 1.07 -5.31
CA LYS A 28 4.82 2.03 -6.22
C LYS A 28 4.32 3.41 -5.89
N ASP A 29 5.21 4.39 -5.93
CA ASP A 29 4.84 5.78 -5.73
C ASP A 29 4.18 6.38 -6.97
N VAL A 30 3.79 7.66 -6.89
CA VAL A 30 3.16 8.40 -8.00
C VAL A 30 4.06 8.52 -9.25
N ASN A 31 5.39 8.40 -9.09
CA ASN A 31 6.35 8.37 -10.19
C ASN A 31 6.57 6.92 -10.73
N GLY A 32 5.96 5.92 -10.11
CA GLY A 32 6.14 4.50 -10.42
C GLY A 32 7.39 3.87 -9.80
N GLU A 33 8.10 4.61 -8.92
CA GLU A 33 9.27 4.09 -8.21
C GLU A 33 8.85 3.05 -7.17
N HIS A 34 9.67 2.02 -6.98
CA HIS A 34 9.42 1.00 -5.98
C HIS A 34 9.65 1.56 -4.57
N VAL A 35 8.61 1.52 -3.74
CA VAL A 35 8.62 1.97 -2.34
C VAL A 35 8.89 0.81 -1.39
N GLY A 36 8.24 -0.32 -1.64
CA GLY A 36 8.28 -1.45 -0.75
C GLY A 36 7.28 -2.52 -1.16
N THR A 37 7.02 -3.48 -0.28
CA THR A 37 6.03 -4.54 -0.52
C THR A 37 5.07 -4.63 0.66
N VAL A 38 3.78 -4.82 0.40
CA VAL A 38 2.73 -4.91 1.42
C VAL A 38 2.88 -6.20 2.21
N ASP A 39 3.05 -6.07 3.52
CA ASP A 39 3.07 -7.16 4.51
C ASP A 39 1.65 -7.45 5.01
N HIS A 40 0.94 -6.41 5.44
CA HIS A 40 -0.39 -6.54 6.02
C HIS A 40 -1.20 -5.24 5.91
N LEU A 41 -2.52 -5.34 6.05
CA LEU A 41 -3.40 -4.19 6.22
C LEU A 41 -3.79 -4.04 7.70
N ASP A 42 -3.36 -2.96 8.34
CA ASP A 42 -3.71 -2.61 9.72
C ASP A 42 -4.79 -1.52 9.73
N GLY A 43 -6.06 -1.95 9.69
CA GLY A 43 -7.20 -1.03 9.62
C GLY A 43 -7.16 -0.17 8.36
N GLU A 44 -6.88 1.12 8.52
CA GLU A 44 -6.77 2.08 7.41
C GLU A 44 -5.33 2.30 6.94
N ARG A 45 -4.38 1.49 7.43
CA ARG A 45 -2.95 1.61 7.11
C ARG A 45 -2.43 0.36 6.42
N VAL A 46 -1.59 0.56 5.42
CA VAL A 46 -0.85 -0.49 4.73
C VAL A 46 0.51 -0.61 5.39
N LYS A 47 0.76 -1.76 6.01
CA LYS A 47 2.05 -2.09 6.61
C LYS A 47 2.96 -2.66 5.53
N LEU A 48 4.14 -2.08 5.38
CA LEU A 48 5.18 -2.58 4.50
C LEU A 48 6.11 -3.55 5.22
N THR A 49 6.68 -4.47 4.43
CA THR A 49 7.69 -5.38 4.93
C THR A 49 9.03 -4.66 5.08
N LYS A 50 9.66 -4.82 6.25
CA LYS A 50 11.00 -4.30 6.51
C LYS A 50 12.07 -4.88 5.61
N ASN A 51 11.83 -6.08 5.04
CA ASN A 51 12.82 -6.79 4.23
C ASN A 51 13.05 -6.09 2.87
N ASP A 52 12.06 -5.32 2.44
CA ASP A 52 12.05 -4.61 1.16
C ASP A 52 12.18 -3.09 1.34
N SER A 53 12.32 -2.65 2.60
CA SER A 53 12.53 -1.25 2.95
C SER A 53 14.04 -0.95 2.94
N ALA A 54 14.44 0.15 2.31
CA ALA A 54 15.86 0.51 2.14
C ALA A 54 16.58 0.76 3.48
N ASP A 55 15.86 1.24 4.48
CA ASP A 55 16.32 1.51 5.85
C ASP A 55 16.09 0.34 6.81
N GLY A 56 15.46 -0.76 6.37
CA GLY A 56 15.21 -1.95 7.19
C GLY A 56 14.16 -1.76 8.29
N GLN A 57 13.33 -0.70 8.24
CA GLN A 57 12.24 -0.47 9.18
C GLN A 57 10.88 -0.83 8.57
N HIS A 58 9.87 -0.95 9.44
CA HIS A 58 8.48 -1.13 9.01
C HIS A 58 7.87 0.23 8.68
N HIS A 59 7.64 0.47 7.40
CA HIS A 59 6.92 1.64 6.93
C HIS A 59 5.41 1.39 6.97
N TYR A 60 4.66 2.44 7.26
CA TYR A 60 3.20 2.41 7.26
C TYR A 60 2.68 3.51 6.34
N LEU A 61 1.77 3.14 5.46
CA LEU A 61 1.13 4.07 4.53
C LEU A 61 -0.32 4.22 4.90
N ASP A 62 -0.85 5.43 4.88
CA ASP A 62 -2.30 5.61 5.03
C ASP A 62 -2.99 5.25 3.70
N LEU A 63 -4.14 4.57 3.77
CA LEU A 63 -4.93 4.24 2.57
C LEU A 63 -5.36 5.48 1.77
N ALA A 64 -5.41 6.64 2.41
CA ALA A 64 -5.67 7.91 1.72
C ALA A 64 -4.56 8.28 0.71
N GLN A 65 -3.35 7.73 0.89
CA GLN A 65 -2.23 7.89 -0.04
C GLN A 65 -2.28 6.88 -1.19
N VAL A 66 -3.13 5.87 -1.11
CA VAL A 66 -3.31 4.87 -2.17
C VAL A 66 -4.25 5.44 -3.22
N GLU A 67 -3.73 5.56 -4.45
CA GLU A 67 -4.51 6.01 -5.59
C GLU A 67 -5.28 4.84 -6.22
N SER A 68 -4.63 3.69 -6.38
CA SER A 68 -5.21 2.52 -7.04
C SER A 68 -4.46 1.23 -6.65
N VAL A 69 -5.13 0.09 -6.83
CA VAL A 69 -4.57 -1.23 -6.55
C VAL A 69 -4.81 -2.13 -7.76
N ASP A 70 -3.74 -2.70 -8.28
CA ASP A 70 -3.73 -3.68 -9.35
C ASP A 70 -3.47 -5.10 -8.80
N ASP A 71 -3.53 -6.10 -9.68
CA ASP A 71 -3.26 -7.50 -9.34
C ASP A 71 -1.81 -7.75 -8.85
N VAL A 72 -0.88 -6.85 -9.17
CA VAL A 72 0.56 -7.02 -8.90
C VAL A 72 1.12 -5.95 -7.96
N ALA A 73 0.54 -4.75 -7.98
CA ALA A 73 1.09 -3.60 -7.26
C ALA A 73 0.01 -2.61 -6.79
N VAL A 74 0.32 -1.89 -5.73
CA VAL A 74 -0.41 -0.75 -5.19
C VAL A 74 0.27 0.52 -5.69
N TYR A 75 -0.51 1.46 -6.21
CA TYR A 75 -0.03 2.76 -6.70
C TYR A 75 -0.43 3.85 -5.71
N LEU A 76 0.52 4.67 -5.31
CA LEU A 76 0.31 5.80 -4.42
C LEU A 76 0.15 7.10 -5.22
N ASN A 77 -0.54 8.06 -4.63
CA ASN A 77 -0.61 9.44 -5.12
C ASN A 77 0.47 10.35 -4.51
N VAL A 78 1.34 9.81 -3.65
CA VAL A 78 2.46 10.51 -3.03
C VAL A 78 3.79 9.94 -3.52
N GLU A 79 4.86 10.72 -3.35
CA GLU A 79 6.23 10.30 -3.65
C GLU A 79 6.85 9.58 -2.44
N ARG A 80 7.75 8.63 -2.69
CA ARG A 80 8.41 7.88 -1.60
C ARG A 80 9.16 8.75 -0.59
N GLY A 81 9.66 9.93 -1.00
CA GLY A 81 10.35 10.87 -0.12
C GLY A 81 9.45 11.58 0.89
N VAL A 82 8.12 11.49 0.72
CA VAL A 82 7.11 12.04 1.64
C VAL A 82 6.70 11.01 2.70
N ILE A 83 7.03 9.74 2.46
CA ILE A 83 6.73 8.62 3.35
C ILE A 83 7.80 8.61 4.46
N ALA A 84 7.36 8.71 5.71
CA ALA A 84 8.21 8.89 6.90
C ALA A 84 8.29 7.64 7.76
#